data_AF-X1HM86-F1
#
_entry.id   AF-X1HM86-F1
#
_cell.length_a   1.000
_cell.length_b   1.000
_cell.length_c   1.000
_cell.angle_alpha   90.00
_cell.angle_beta   90.00
_cell.angle_gamma   90.00
#
_symmetry.space_group_name_H-M   'P 1'
#
loop_
_entity.id
_entity.type
_entity.pdbx_description
1 polymer ?
#
loop_
_entity_poly.entity_id
_entity_poly.type
_entity_poly.pdbx_seq_one_letter_code
_entity_poly.pdbx_strand_id
1 'polypeptide(L)'
;MTDKVFITIDSKYQRDQFDDWLAGGKLEYKGRIYYWSAQDSNYGFGWEVSTIAEEDWDSLDESEFNELLKIIKKCLCDHKTEYVIPHFG
;
A
#
# COMPACT_ATOMS: atom_id res chain seq x y z
N MET A 1 11.55 15.44 12.25
CA MET A 1 12.20 14.14 11.99
C MET A 1 11.53 13.58 10.75
N THR A 2 12.30 13.05 9.80
CA THR A 2 11.76 12.44 8.59
C THR A 2 11.17 11.08 8.94
N ASP A 3 9.84 10.97 8.94
CA ASP A 3 9.18 9.68 9.13
C ASP A 3 9.45 8.80 7.91
N LYS A 4 10.15 7.68 8.11
CA LYS A 4 10.40 6.72 7.04
C LYS A 4 9.22 5.78 6.92
N VAL A 5 8.80 5.55 5.68
CA VAL A 5 7.84 4.51 5.32
C VAL A 5 8.63 3.36 4.71
N PHE A 6 8.39 2.12 5.17
CA PHE A 6 8.91 0.94 4.51
C PHE A 6 7.73 0.15 3.97
N ILE A 7 7.75 -0.17 2.69
CA ILE A 7 6.71 -1.00 2.07
C ILE A 7 7.34 -2.37 1.81
N THR A 8 6.55 -3.42 1.85
CA THR A 8 6.96 -4.74 1.38
C THR A 8 5.82 -5.26 0.51
N ILE A 9 6.15 -5.74 -0.69
CA ILE A 9 5.21 -6.39 -1.60
C ILE A 9 5.52 -7.88 -1.52
N ASP A 10 4.78 -8.59 -0.67
CA ASP A 10 5.06 -10.00 -0.32
C ASP A 10 4.57 -10.97 -1.39
N SER A 11 3.62 -10.55 -2.23
CA SER A 11 2.91 -11.46 -3.11
C SER A 11 2.32 -10.73 -4.31
N LYS A 12 2.71 -11.15 -5.52
CA LYS A 12 1.95 -10.92 -6.75
C LYS A 12 1.38 -12.27 -7.16
N TYR A 13 0.09 -12.50 -6.94
CA TYR A 13 -0.57 -13.72 -7.41
C TYR A 13 -1.55 -13.34 -8.52
N GLN A 14 -1.36 -13.94 -9.69
CA GLN A 14 -2.35 -13.93 -10.76
C GLN A 14 -3.40 -14.98 -10.42
N ARG A 15 -4.67 -14.59 -10.28
CA ARG A 15 -5.78 -15.56 -10.21
C ARG A 15 -6.24 -15.87 -11.63
N ASP A 16 -5.82 -17.01 -12.17
CA ASP A 16 -6.17 -17.49 -13.51
C ASP A 16 -7.69 -17.56 -13.80
N GLN A 17 -8.56 -17.55 -12.78
CA GLN A 17 -10.01 -17.58 -12.97
C GLN A 17 -10.68 -16.22 -13.23
N PHE A 18 -10.00 -15.09 -12.97
CA PHE A 18 -10.60 -13.76 -13.07
C PHE A 18 -9.72 -12.71 -13.77
N ASP A 19 -8.53 -13.08 -14.27
CA ASP A 19 -7.53 -12.15 -14.82
C ASP A 19 -7.15 -10.99 -13.87
N ASP A 20 -7.44 -11.13 -12.58
CA ASP A 20 -7.15 -10.11 -11.58
C ASP A 20 -5.72 -10.29 -11.06
N TRP A 21 -4.91 -9.23 -11.20
CA TRP A 21 -3.64 -9.14 -10.50
C TRP A 21 -3.91 -8.74 -9.06
N LEU A 22 -3.55 -9.62 -8.12
CA LEU A 22 -3.59 -9.32 -6.70
C LEU A 22 -2.16 -9.04 -6.22
N ALA A 23 -1.99 -7.87 -5.62
CA ALA A 23 -0.80 -7.52 -4.87
C ALA A 23 -1.15 -7.42 -3.38
N GLY A 24 -0.16 -7.61 -2.52
CA GLY A 24 -0.34 -7.36 -1.11
C GLY A 24 0.97 -7.35 -0.37
N GLY A 25 0.90 -6.93 0.87
CA GLY A 25 2.01 -7.01 1.80
C GLY A 25 1.80 -6.11 2.99
N LYS A 26 2.89 -5.54 3.46
CA LYS A 26 2.91 -4.72 4.67
C LYS A 26 3.53 -3.35 4.43
N LEU A 27 3.20 -2.43 5.31
CA LEU A 27 3.76 -1.10 5.39
C LEU A 27 4.18 -0.85 6.84
N GLU A 28 5.42 -0.42 7.06
CA GLU A 28 5.94 -0.06 8.37
C GLU A 28 6.06 1.47 8.45
N TYR A 29 5.33 2.09 9.37
CA TYR A 29 5.28 3.54 9.56
C TYR A 29 5.10 3.87 11.04
N LYS A 30 5.88 4.82 11.56
CA LYS A 30 5.88 5.23 12.98
C LYS A 30 5.98 4.05 13.98
N GLY A 31 6.71 3.00 13.60
CA GLY A 31 6.89 1.78 14.42
C GLY A 31 5.68 0.85 14.45
N ARG A 32 4.66 1.09 13.62
CA ARG A 32 3.49 0.22 13.43
C ARG A 32 3.59 -0.48 12.08
N ILE A 33 2.97 -1.66 11.99
CA ILE A 33 2.89 -2.46 10.77
C ILE A 33 1.44 -2.46 10.31
N TYR A 34 1.23 -2.15 9.04
CA TYR A 34 -0.06 -2.02 8.40
C TYR A 34 -0.14 -2.99 7.22
N TYR A 35 -1.12 -3.89 7.23
CA TYR A 35 -1.30 -4.86 6.15
C TYR A 35 -2.28 -4.35 5.11
N TRP A 36 -1.94 -4.57 3.84
CA TRP A 36 -2.72 -4.09 2.69
C TRP A 36 -2.76 -5.14 1.59
N SER A 37 -3.83 -5.07 0.81
CA SER A 37 -3.98 -5.79 -0.46
C SER A 37 -4.34 -4.80 -1.56
N ALA A 38 -4.07 -5.15 -2.80
CA ALA A 38 -4.49 -4.38 -3.95
C ALA A 38 -4.92 -5.29 -5.09
N GLN A 39 -5.92 -4.85 -5.85
CA GLN A 39 -6.38 -5.48 -7.07
C GLN A 39 -6.13 -4.52 -8.24
N ASP A 40 -5.55 -5.01 -9.33
CA ASP A 40 -5.48 -4.23 -10.56
C ASP A 40 -6.90 -4.14 -11.16
N SER A 41 -7.41 -2.93 -11.35
CA SER A 41 -8.76 -2.77 -11.89
C SER A 41 -8.78 -3.23 -13.35
N ASN A 42 -9.55 -4.27 -13.63
CA ASN A 42 -9.81 -4.77 -14.98
C ASN A 42 -10.48 -3.72 -15.92
N TYR A 43 -10.83 -2.54 -15.39
CA TYR A 43 -11.35 -1.39 -16.13
C TYR A 43 -10.27 -0.40 -16.58
N GLY A 44 -8.98 -0.72 -16.38
CA GLY A 44 -7.85 0.03 -16.93
C GLY A 44 -7.43 1.27 -16.12
N PHE A 45 -7.86 1.39 -14.86
CA PHE A 45 -7.55 2.52 -13.99
C PHE A 45 -6.76 2.09 -12.74
N GLY A 46 -5.66 1.37 -12.94
CA GLY A 46 -4.64 1.12 -11.92
C GLY A 46 -5.10 0.30 -10.72
N TRP A 47 -4.33 0.36 -9.64
CA TRP A 47 -4.49 -0.45 -8.44
C TRP A 47 -5.51 0.12 -7.45
N GLU A 48 -6.51 -0.70 -7.10
CA GLU A 48 -7.42 -0.47 -5.99
C GLU A 48 -6.82 -1.11 -4.73
N VAL A 49 -6.44 -0.28 -3.75
CA VAL A 49 -5.79 -0.73 -2.50
C VAL A 49 -6.83 -0.79 -1.39
N SER A 50 -6.83 -1.87 -0.61
CA SER A 50 -7.68 -2.11 0.54
C SER A 50 -6.83 -2.44 1.77
N THR A 51 -7.32 -2.04 2.94
CA THR A 51 -6.74 -2.40 4.24
C THR A 51 -7.24 -3.80 4.64
N ILE A 52 -6.37 -4.61 5.25
CA ILE A 52 -6.73 -5.98 5.66
C ILE A 52 -7.27 -6.03 7.10
N ALA A 53 -6.86 -5.09 7.96
CA ALA A 53 -7.36 -4.96 9.33
C ALA A 53 -7.64 -3.48 9.63
N GLU A 54 -8.91 -3.06 9.68
CA GLU A 54 -9.28 -1.65 9.94
C GLU A 54 -8.69 -1.13 11.26
N GLU A 55 -8.65 -1.98 12.29
CA GLU A 55 -8.19 -1.64 13.66
C GLU A 55 -6.75 -1.08 13.72
N ASP A 56 -5.86 -1.49 12.81
CA ASP A 56 -4.49 -0.99 12.76
C ASP A 56 -4.42 0.41 12.12
N TRP A 57 -5.26 0.67 11.11
CA TRP A 57 -5.27 1.90 10.32
C TRP A 57 -6.08 3.03 10.97
N ASP A 58 -7.01 2.71 11.87
CA ASP A 58 -7.80 3.69 12.66
C ASP A 58 -6.93 4.62 13.53
N SER A 59 -5.67 4.24 13.77
CA SER A 59 -4.70 5.06 14.50
C SER A 59 -4.12 6.24 13.69
N LEU A 60 -4.36 6.27 12.39
CA LEU A 60 -3.90 7.30 11.47
C LEU A 60 -4.99 8.35 11.27
N ASP A 61 -4.59 9.61 11.12
CA ASP A 61 -5.52 10.60 10.63
C ASP A 61 -5.81 10.41 9.13
N GLU A 62 -6.90 11.00 8.63
CA GLU A 62 -7.31 10.87 7.24
C GLU A 62 -6.24 11.33 6.24
N SER A 63 -5.43 12.34 6.59
CA SER A 63 -4.34 12.82 5.72
C SER A 63 -3.22 11.79 5.65
N GLU A 64 -2.78 11.26 6.79
CA GLU A 64 -1.77 10.21 6.87
C GLU A 64 -2.22 8.96 6.11
N PHE A 65 -3.45 8.51 6.37
CA PHE A 65 -4.06 7.37 5.69
C PHE A 65 -4.03 7.53 4.16
N ASN A 66 -4.53 8.68 3.68
CA ASN A 66 -4.56 8.99 2.25
C ASN A 66 -3.16 9.13 1.65
N GLU A 67 -2.19 9.64 2.41
CA GLU A 67 -0.80 9.71 1.98
C GLU A 67 -0.23 8.31 1.80
N LEU A 68 -0.32 7.43 2.82
CA LEU A 68 0.20 6.05 2.76
C LEU A 68 -0.40 5.25 1.60
N LEU A 69 -1.70 5.39 1.33
CA LEU A 69 -2.33 4.76 0.16
C LEU A 69 -1.73 5.23 -1.17
N LYS A 70 -1.41 6.53 -1.31
CA LYS A 70 -0.73 7.06 -2.50
C LYS A 70 0.66 6.45 -2.65
N ILE A 71 1.38 6.25 -1.55
CA ILE A 71 2.72 5.62 -1.58
C ILE A 71 2.60 4.17 -2.07
N ILE A 72 1.67 3.39 -1.53
CA ILE A 72 1.44 2.00 -1.94
C ILE A 72 1.13 1.93 -3.45
N LYS A 73 0.18 2.75 -3.93
CA LYS A 73 -0.16 2.81 -5.37
C LYS A 73 1.05 3.17 -6.23
N LYS A 74 1.85 4.16 -5.80
CA LYS A 74 3.07 4.55 -6.51
C LYS A 74 4.09 3.41 -6.55
N CYS A 75 4.30 2.71 -5.44
CA CYS A 75 5.20 1.55 -5.40
C CYS A 75 4.75 0.42 -6.32
N LEU A 76 3.45 0.16 -6.40
CA LEU A 76 2.88 -0.82 -7.32
C LEU A 76 3.16 -0.45 -8.79
N CYS A 77 2.92 0.81 -9.16
CA CYS A 77 3.19 1.33 -10.51
C CYS A 77 4.68 1.36 -10.86
N ASP A 78 5.54 1.82 -9.95
CA ASP A 78 6.99 1.92 -10.14
C ASP A 78 7.71 0.56 -10.02
N HIS A 79 6.99 -0.50 -9.63
CA HIS A 79 7.54 -1.80 -9.23
C HIS A 79 8.64 -1.71 -8.17
N LYS A 80 8.54 -0.74 -7.27
CA LYS A 80 9.50 -0.53 -6.18
C LYS A 80 9.04 -1.21 -4.91
N THR A 81 9.99 -1.83 -4.22
CA THR A 81 9.76 -2.47 -2.93
C THR A 81 10.07 -1.56 -1.76
N GLU A 82 10.76 -0.42 -1.94
CA GLU A 82 11.13 0.48 -0.84
C GLU A 82 10.88 1.94 -1.22
N TYR A 83 10.31 2.74 -0.30
CA TYR A 83 10.02 4.16 -0.57
C TYR A 83 10.18 5.03 0.67
N VAL A 84 11.26 5.81 0.72
CA VAL A 84 11.51 6.74 1.83
C VAL A 84 10.90 8.10 1.50
N ILE A 85 9.90 8.54 2.25
CA ILE A 85 9.36 9.91 2.15
C ILE A 85 9.94 10.78 3.26
N PRO A 86 10.59 11.91 2.94
CA PRO A 86 10.80 12.96 3.91
C PRO A 86 9.49 13.69 4.19
N HIS A 87 8.81 13.30 5.27
CA HIS A 87 7.66 14.06 5.75
C HIS A 87 8.13 15.47 6.15
N PHE A 88 7.63 16.49 5.44
CA PHE A 88 7.76 17.90 5.81
C PHE A 88 6.46 18.28 6.51
N GLY A 89 6.56 18.52 7.81
CA GLY A 89 5.44 19.03 8.62
C GLY A 89 5.08 20.47 8.29
#